data_AF-A0A965PCN5-F1
#
_entry.id   AF-A0A965PCN5-F1
#
_cell.length_a   1.000
_cell.length_b   1.000
_cell.length_c   1.000
_cell.angle_alpha   90.00
_cell.angle_beta   90.00
_cell.angle_gamma   90.00
#
_symmetry.space_group_name_H-M   'P 1'
#
loop_
_entity.id
_entity.type
_entity.pdbx_description
1 polymer ?
#
loop_
_entity_poly.entity_id
_entity_poly.type
_entity_poly.pdbx_seq_one_letter_code
_entity_poly.pdbx_strand_id
1 'polypeptide(L)'
;MEGKAFWATTNIKVASVVAAFGGKLRKEDCVTRFVRDNGSQQVTFWFESDGGESDRVRAEMERNWSEMQSDPESPIRYARAALENRETLLGLVKRAEPIRVIQRGGQTLIVAENAPLELKKAILKHI
;
A
#
# COMPACT_ATOMS: atom_id res chain seq x y z
N MET A 1 -15.26 35.75 -5.10
CA MET A 1 -14.61 34.66 -4.36
C MET A 1 -14.35 33.57 -5.37
N GLU A 2 -13.14 33.47 -5.90
CA GLU A 2 -12.77 32.34 -6.76
C GLU A 2 -12.84 31.07 -5.93
N GLY A 3 -13.62 30.09 -6.39
CA GLY A 3 -13.71 28.79 -5.72
C GLY A 3 -12.35 28.10 -5.77
N LYS A 4 -11.87 27.62 -4.62
CA LYS A 4 -10.70 26.74 -4.61
C LYS A 4 -11.03 25.46 -5.40
N ALA A 5 -10.19 25.11 -6.36
CA ALA A 5 -10.29 23.85 -7.07
C ALA A 5 -9.75 22.71 -6.19
N PHE A 6 -10.35 21.53 -6.33
CA PHE A 6 -9.94 20.33 -5.62
C PHE A 6 -9.96 19.15 -6.56
N TRP A 7 -9.18 18.14 -6.24
CA TRP A 7 -9.29 16.83 -6.85
C TRP A 7 -9.19 15.74 -5.79
N ALA A 8 -9.50 14.51 -6.20
CA ALA A 8 -9.46 13.36 -5.32
C ALA A 8 -8.89 12.12 -6.00
N THR A 9 -8.36 11.22 -5.18
CA THR A 9 -7.93 9.89 -5.63
C THR A 9 -8.31 8.82 -4.61
N THR A 10 -8.64 7.63 -5.10
CA THR A 10 -8.80 6.42 -4.28
C THR A 10 -7.50 5.61 -4.21
N ASN A 11 -6.52 5.95 -5.05
CA ASN A 11 -5.25 5.26 -5.12
C ASN A 11 -4.31 5.84 -4.05
N ILE A 12 -4.11 5.08 -2.97
CA ILE A 12 -3.26 5.50 -1.85
C ILE A 12 -1.81 5.74 -2.27
N LYS A 13 -1.31 5.09 -3.34
CA LYS A 13 0.04 5.35 -3.86
C LYS A 13 0.15 6.75 -4.46
N VAL A 14 -0.85 7.15 -5.26
CA VAL A 14 -0.92 8.51 -5.83
C VAL A 14 -1.01 9.54 -4.70
N ALA A 15 -1.91 9.33 -3.73
CA ALA A 15 -2.03 10.21 -2.57
C ALA A 15 -0.71 10.32 -1.79
N SER A 16 -0.02 9.20 -1.57
CA SER A 16 1.25 9.16 -0.83
C SER A 16 2.35 9.93 -1.56
N VAL A 17 2.48 9.74 -2.87
CA VAL A 17 3.50 10.44 -3.66
C VAL A 17 3.19 11.93 -3.76
N VAL A 18 1.94 12.31 -4.05
CA VAL A 18 1.57 13.73 -4.11
C VAL A 18 1.86 14.43 -2.78
N ALA A 19 1.52 13.81 -1.64
CA ALA A 19 1.83 14.36 -0.33
C ALA A 19 3.36 14.51 -0.11
N ALA A 20 4.16 13.52 -0.53
CA ALA A 20 5.62 13.57 -0.42
C ALA A 20 6.24 14.69 -1.27
N PHE A 21 5.61 15.05 -2.39
CA PHE A 21 6.06 16.12 -3.29
C PHE A 21 5.39 17.48 -2.96
N GLY A 22 4.84 17.63 -1.76
CA GLY A 22 4.34 18.91 -1.24
C GLY A 22 2.88 19.24 -1.58
N GLY A 23 2.14 18.31 -2.19
CA GLY A 23 0.71 18.47 -2.42
C GLY A 23 -0.07 18.62 -1.12
N LYS A 24 -0.95 19.62 -1.06
CA LYS A 24 -1.71 19.96 0.15
C LYS A 24 -3.02 19.22 0.17
N LEU A 25 -3.27 18.48 1.25
CA LEU A 25 -4.59 17.93 1.51
C LEU A 25 -5.62 19.06 1.69
N ARG A 26 -6.85 18.82 1.24
CA ARG A 26 -7.98 19.70 1.52
C ARG A 26 -8.11 19.87 3.03
N LYS A 27 -8.25 21.11 3.52
CA LYS A 27 -8.27 21.39 4.97
C LYS A 27 -9.42 20.71 5.72
N GLU A 28 -10.61 20.73 5.11
CA GLU A 28 -11.81 20.10 5.65
C GLU A 28 -12.05 18.78 4.92
N ASP A 29 -12.44 17.73 5.64
CA ASP A 29 -12.72 16.41 5.06
C ASP A 29 -11.63 15.90 4.10
N CYS A 30 -10.36 15.99 4.51
CA CYS A 30 -9.19 15.57 3.71
C CYS A 30 -9.26 14.10 3.25
N VAL A 31 -10.01 13.28 3.98
CA VAL A 31 -10.30 11.89 3.64
C VAL A 31 -11.78 11.63 3.84
N THR A 32 -12.43 11.08 2.82
CA THR A 32 -13.83 10.63 2.90
C THR A 32 -13.89 9.12 2.74
N ARG A 33 -14.68 8.46 3.59
CA ARG A 33 -15.01 7.04 3.46
C ARG A 33 -16.45 6.91 3.00
N PHE A 34 -16.64 6.55 1.73
CA PHE A 34 -17.95 6.25 1.18
C PHE A 34 -18.33 4.82 1.52
N VAL A 35 -19.46 4.65 2.19
CA VAL A 35 -20.08 3.34 2.44
C VAL A 35 -21.22 3.19 1.44
N ARG A 36 -21.16 2.18 0.59
CA ARG A 36 -22.21 1.87 -0.39
C ARG A 36 -23.26 0.98 0.24
N ASP A 37 -24.46 0.93 -0.35
CA ASP A 37 -25.57 0.10 0.13
C ASP A 37 -25.24 -1.40 0.20
N ASN A 38 -24.31 -1.88 -0.64
CA ASN A 38 -23.83 -3.26 -0.62
C ASN A 38 -22.78 -3.55 0.47
N GLY A 39 -22.53 -2.61 1.40
CA GLY A 39 -21.54 -2.73 2.46
C GLY A 39 -20.10 -2.49 2.04
N SER A 40 -19.82 -2.30 0.74
CA SER A 40 -18.46 -1.96 0.28
C SER A 40 -18.07 -0.55 0.74
N GLN A 41 -16.78 -0.40 1.06
CA GLN A 41 -16.20 0.87 1.48
C GLN A 41 -15.16 1.35 0.48
N GLN A 42 -15.21 2.63 0.14
CA GLN A 42 -14.23 3.31 -0.70
C GLN A 42 -13.64 4.48 0.08
N VAL A 43 -12.32 4.51 0.22
CA VAL A 43 -11.59 5.63 0.82
C VAL A 43 -11.11 6.56 -0.30
N THR A 44 -11.37 7.85 -0.15
CA THR A 44 -11.05 8.90 -1.11
C THR A 44 -10.24 9.99 -0.40
N PHE A 45 -9.07 10.32 -0.93
CA PHE A 45 -8.17 11.37 -0.44
C PHE A 45 -8.37 12.64 -1.27
N TRP A 46 -8.54 13.79 -0.62
CA TRP A 46 -8.81 15.07 -1.27
C TRP A 46 -7.63 16.03 -1.14
N PHE A 47 -7.26 16.66 -2.25
CA PHE A 47 -6.16 17.62 -2.34
C PHE A 47 -6.63 18.96 -2.90
N GLU A 48 -5.99 20.04 -2.44
CA GLU A 48 -6.10 21.35 -3.07
C GLU A 48 -5.45 21.29 -4.46
N SER A 49 -6.15 21.82 -5.47
CA SER A 49 -5.62 21.99 -6.83
C SER A 49 -5.22 23.44 -7.01
N ASP A 50 -3.97 23.66 -7.39
CA ASP A 50 -3.41 24.98 -7.69
C ASP A 50 -2.85 25.07 -9.12
N GLY A 51 -3.05 24.03 -9.95
CA GLY A 51 -2.47 23.92 -11.29
C GLY A 51 -0.95 23.76 -11.29
N GLY A 52 -0.34 23.58 -10.11
CA GLY A 52 1.10 23.56 -9.89
C GLY A 52 1.68 22.16 -9.88
N GLU A 53 2.71 21.98 -9.06
CA GLU A 53 3.51 20.75 -9.02
C GLU A 53 2.71 19.54 -8.52
N SER A 54 1.78 19.73 -7.58
CA SER A 54 0.93 18.65 -7.05
C SER A 54 0.07 18.01 -8.14
N ASP A 55 -0.50 18.83 -9.03
CA ASP A 55 -1.35 18.40 -10.13
C ASP A 55 -0.53 17.67 -11.20
N ARG A 56 0.72 18.11 -11.44
CA ARG A 56 1.67 17.42 -12.34
C ARG A 56 2.12 16.08 -11.78
N VAL A 57 2.49 16.02 -10.50
CA VAL A 57 2.87 14.79 -9.80
C VAL A 57 1.73 13.79 -9.83
N ARG A 58 0.50 14.24 -9.57
CA ARG A 58 -0.70 13.42 -9.71
C ARG A 58 -0.82 12.88 -11.13
N ALA A 59 -0.82 13.75 -12.14
CA ALA A 59 -1.00 13.36 -13.53
C ALA A 59 0.08 12.37 -13.98
N GLU A 60 1.32 12.54 -13.53
CA GLU A 60 2.43 11.65 -13.82
C GLU A 60 2.27 10.28 -13.13
N MET A 61 1.81 10.26 -11.87
CA MET A 61 1.53 9.03 -11.12
C MET A 61 0.31 8.24 -11.64
N GLU A 62 -0.64 8.90 -12.30
CA GLU A 62 -1.82 8.27 -12.90
C GLU A 62 -1.52 7.57 -14.24
N ARG A 63 -0.35 7.83 -14.86
CA ARG A 63 0.07 7.19 -16.13
C ARG A 63 0.53 5.74 -15.93
N ASN A 64 0.57 4.97 -17.01
CA ASN A 64 1.33 3.72 -17.02
C ASN A 64 2.84 3.99 -17.06
N TRP A 65 3.66 3.03 -16.61
CA TRP A 65 5.13 3.17 -16.59
C TRP A 65 5.74 3.56 -17.94
N SER A 66 5.22 3.00 -19.04
CA SER A 66 5.67 3.28 -20.40
C SER A 66 5.24 4.65 -20.92
N GLU A 67 4.27 5.30 -20.27
CA GLU A 67 3.68 6.57 -20.68
C GLU A 67 4.11 7.75 -19.80
N MET A 68 4.87 7.46 -18.74
CA MET A 68 5.48 8.45 -17.85
C MET A 68 6.41 9.37 -18.65
N GLN A 69 6.23 10.68 -18.49
CA GLN A 69 6.98 11.72 -19.20
C GLN A 69 8.17 12.26 -18.42
N SER A 70 8.24 11.98 -17.11
CA SER A 70 9.37 12.34 -16.26
C SER A 70 10.65 11.63 -16.71
N ASP A 71 11.80 12.23 -16.43
CA ASP A 71 13.10 11.59 -16.64
C ASP A 71 13.17 10.22 -15.94
N PRO A 72 13.81 9.19 -16.53
CA PRO A 72 13.97 7.86 -15.91
C PRO A 72 14.55 7.88 -14.50
N GLU A 73 15.42 8.84 -14.20
CA GLU A 73 16.08 9.02 -12.90
C GLU A 73 15.35 10.03 -12.00
N SER A 74 14.15 10.47 -12.39
CA SER A 74 13.35 11.39 -11.59
C SER A 74 12.95 10.77 -10.24
N PRO A 75 13.01 11.52 -9.13
CA PRO A 75 12.59 11.05 -7.80
C PRO A 75 11.18 10.45 -7.77
N ILE A 76 10.26 10.91 -8.63
CA ILE A 76 8.88 10.41 -8.68
C ILE A 76 8.82 8.94 -9.12
N ARG A 77 9.70 8.51 -10.03
CA ARG A 77 9.79 7.12 -10.50
C ARG A 77 10.30 6.20 -9.40
N TYR A 78 11.28 6.65 -8.62
CA TYR A 78 11.75 5.91 -7.44
C TYR A 78 10.65 5.75 -6.39
N ALA A 79 9.90 6.82 -6.10
CA ALA A 79 8.79 6.76 -5.15
C ALA A 79 7.70 5.77 -5.62
N ARG A 80 7.35 5.80 -6.91
CA ARG A 80 6.39 4.86 -7.51
C ARG A 80 6.88 3.41 -7.39
N ALA A 81 8.10 3.12 -7.83
CA ALA A 81 8.68 1.78 -7.78
C ALA A 81 8.69 1.22 -6.36
N ALA A 82 9.11 2.03 -5.37
CA ALA A 82 9.13 1.63 -3.97
C ALA A 82 7.73 1.25 -3.45
N LEU A 83 6.70 2.04 -3.79
CA LEU A 83 5.34 1.78 -3.35
C LEU A 83 4.70 0.57 -4.03
N GLU A 84 4.92 0.37 -5.33
CA GLU A 84 4.42 -0.82 -6.05
C GLU A 84 5.10 -2.11 -5.57
N ASN A 85 6.42 -2.06 -5.34
CA ASN A 85 7.15 -3.17 -4.76
C ASN A 85 6.67 -3.47 -3.34
N ARG A 86 6.42 -2.43 -2.52
CA ARG A 86 5.85 -2.60 -1.18
C ARG A 86 4.51 -3.32 -1.21
N GLU A 87 3.59 -2.94 -2.10
CA GLU A 87 2.28 -3.61 -2.23
C GLU A 87 2.45 -5.08 -2.63
N THR A 88 3.35 -5.36 -3.57
CA THR A 88 3.67 -6.72 -4.00
C THR A 88 4.22 -7.57 -2.85
N LEU A 89 5.20 -7.04 -2.11
CA LEU A 89 5.78 -7.70 -0.94
C LEU A 89 4.74 -7.92 0.17
N LEU A 90 3.87 -6.95 0.45
CA LEU A 90 2.77 -7.12 1.40
C LEU A 90 1.80 -8.22 0.95
N GLY A 91 1.55 -8.35 -0.35
CA GLY A 91 0.79 -9.46 -0.92
C GLY A 91 1.45 -10.81 -0.66
N LEU A 92 2.78 -10.89 -0.78
CA LEU A 92 3.54 -12.10 -0.45
C LEU A 92 3.49 -12.42 1.05
N VAL A 93 3.67 -11.41 1.92
CA VAL A 93 3.58 -11.58 3.38
C VAL A 93 2.21 -12.12 3.79
N LYS A 94 1.11 -11.61 3.21
CA LYS A 94 -0.24 -12.09 3.50
C LYS A 94 -0.49 -13.54 3.07
N ARG A 95 0.26 -14.04 2.07
CA ARG A 95 0.16 -15.42 1.58
C ARG A 95 1.17 -16.37 2.23
N ALA A 96 2.17 -15.83 2.92
CA ALA A 96 3.21 -16.64 3.54
C ALA A 96 2.58 -17.56 4.59
N GLU A 97 2.94 -18.84 4.55
CA GLU A 97 2.47 -19.81 5.52
C GLU A 97 3.02 -19.47 6.91
N PRO A 98 2.15 -19.33 7.93
CA PRO A 98 2.61 -19.03 9.28
C PRO A 98 3.40 -20.21 9.84
N ILE A 99 4.59 -19.91 10.35
CA ILE A 99 5.51 -20.90 10.93
C ILE A 99 5.63 -20.67 12.43
N ARG A 100 5.46 -21.75 13.21
CA ARG A 100 5.63 -21.75 14.64
C ARG A 100 6.97 -22.34 15.03
N VAL A 101 7.70 -21.60 15.86
CA VAL A 101 8.94 -22.06 16.47
C VAL A 101 8.64 -22.64 17.85
N ILE A 102 9.05 -23.87 18.10
CA ILE A 102 8.89 -24.57 19.37
C ILE A 102 10.27 -24.89 19.92
N GLN A 103 10.57 -24.42 21.14
CA GLN A 103 11.82 -24.72 21.82
C GLN A 103 11.55 -25.58 23.05
N ARG A 104 12.19 -26.75 23.14
CA ARG A 104 12.03 -27.67 24.28
C ARG A 104 13.31 -28.50 24.46
N GLY A 105 13.79 -28.61 25.70
CA GLY A 105 14.94 -29.47 26.03
C GLY A 105 16.24 -29.13 25.28
N GLY A 106 16.44 -27.87 24.89
CA GLY A 106 17.59 -27.44 24.08
C GLY A 106 17.45 -27.67 22.57
N GLN A 107 16.35 -28.26 22.10
CA GLN A 107 16.03 -28.42 20.69
C GLN A 107 15.10 -27.32 20.18
N THR A 108 15.26 -26.93 18.90
CA THR A 108 14.39 -25.97 18.20
C THR A 108 13.69 -26.67 17.04
N LEU A 109 12.37 -26.54 16.97
CA LEU A 109 11.53 -27.06 15.89
C LEU A 109 10.81 -25.93 15.18
N ILE A 110 10.66 -26.10 13.87
CA ILE A 110 10.05 -25.14 12.97
C ILE A 110 8.91 -25.88 12.27
N VAL A 111 7.66 -25.52 12.56
CA VAL A 111 6.47 -26.24 12.09
C VAL A 111 5.45 -25.26 11.55
N ALA A 112 4.94 -25.51 10.35
CA ALA A 112 3.85 -24.71 9.79
C ALA A 112 2.58 -24.83 10.68
N GLU A 113 1.90 -23.71 10.98
CA GLU A 113 0.74 -23.71 11.87
C GLU A 113 -0.45 -24.47 11.31
N ASN A 114 -0.56 -24.56 9.99
CA ASN A 114 -1.55 -25.33 9.25
C ASN A 114 -1.06 -26.74 8.90
N ALA A 115 0.12 -27.18 9.35
CA ALA A 115 0.59 -28.54 9.14
C ALA A 115 -0.44 -29.58 9.66
N PRO A 116 -0.65 -30.70 8.95
CA PRO A 116 -1.56 -31.76 9.37
C PRO A 116 -1.26 -32.23 10.80
N LEU A 117 -2.31 -32.58 11.55
CA LEU A 117 -2.17 -32.96 12.95
C LEU A 117 -1.24 -34.18 13.13
N GLU A 118 -1.27 -35.13 12.20
CA GLU A 118 -0.39 -36.30 12.23
C GLU A 118 1.08 -35.94 12.03
N LEU A 119 1.39 -34.96 11.16
CA LEU A 119 2.74 -34.45 10.99
C LEU A 119 3.22 -33.73 12.26
N LYS A 120 2.37 -32.90 12.87
CA LYS A 120 2.68 -32.23 14.16
C LYS A 120 2.95 -33.24 15.28
N LYS A 121 2.12 -34.29 15.39
CA LYS A 121 2.29 -35.36 16.37
C LYS A 121 3.58 -36.15 16.12
N ALA A 122 3.90 -36.47 14.86
CA ALA A 122 5.14 -37.17 14.52
C ALA A 122 6.37 -36.35 14.92
N ILE A 123 6.37 -35.05 14.62
CA ILE A 123 7.46 -34.13 14.99
C ILE A 123 7.61 -34.04 16.52
N LEU A 124 6.50 -33.93 17.25
CA LEU A 124 6.52 -33.85 18.73
C LEU A 124 6.99 -35.13 19.42
N LYS A 125 6.91 -36.31 18.77
CA LYS A 125 7.37 -37.59 19.33
C LYS A 125 8.89 -37.76 19.35
N HIS A 126 9.61 -36.95 18.58
CA HIS A 126 11.08 -37.00 18.49
C HIS A 126 11.79 -36.03 19.45
N ILE A 127 11.06 -35.51 20.44
CA ILE A 127 11.51 -34.60 21.51
C ILE A 127 11.21 -35.25 22.86
#